data_AF-A0A6J8B222-F1
#
_entry.id   AF-A0A6J8B222-F1
#
_cell.length_a   1.000
_cell.length_b   1.000
_cell.length_c   1.000
_cell.angle_alpha   90.00
_cell.angle_beta   90.00
_cell.angle_gamma   90.00
#
_symmetry.space_group_name_H-M   'P 1'
#
loop_
_entity.id
_entity.type
_entity.pdbx_description
1 polymer ?
#
loop_
_entity_poly.entity_id
_entity_poly.type
_entity_poly.pdbx_seq_one_letter_code
_entity_poly.pdbx_strand_id
1 'polypeptide(L)'
;MCNSCKITVHQGLQSAQDHDVVSIQDISKLSPGSQEVTSVVISSIFNSYNTMLPVVHTLLCSDDDLLYFTYCRVPSEGNQFVKGKLLKSSIKILQSLKRNIFDIAINKDGEILLKEYDNTIKILSSSGEVDTVLDTSPMMLLAIHVNKDNELIVGLREQGPPFPVQNFSVRQVIIFGSDYQRKVTLEFDKKGNKLFSYAFRIRTDSRNIVYVIDGFDVDNNGRIVAVDRNGRLKFTYDGQKDLGTFKPEGITITPSDNIVVADLANDSLHVMNSKGDLLGLQFIFKDLGITRPYSLCFDSEGYLLIGCAYGENEAYGKIHVVKMVDSLMYLVICIAIKALLHLL
;
A
#
# COMPACT_ATOMS: atom_id res chain seq x y z
N MET A 1 -58.74 -24.26 -31.12
CA MET A 1 -58.00 -22.98 -30.96
C MET A 1 -56.66 -23.32 -30.31
N CYS A 2 -55.66 -23.66 -31.14
CA CYS A 2 -54.51 -22.83 -31.55
C CYS A 2 -53.37 -22.92 -30.51
N ASN A 3 -52.43 -23.87 -30.68
CA ASN A 3 -51.16 -23.78 -31.44
C ASN A 3 -50.08 -22.89 -30.81
N SER A 4 -49.06 -23.58 -30.27
CA SER A 4 -47.61 -23.37 -30.37
C SER A 4 -47.08 -21.98 -30.77
N CYS A 5 -46.15 -21.44 -29.96
CA CYS A 5 -45.10 -20.57 -30.46
C CYS A 5 -43.73 -20.91 -29.83
N LYS A 6 -42.74 -21.00 -30.71
CA LYS A 6 -41.33 -21.38 -30.52
C LYS A 6 -40.52 -20.23 -29.88
N ILE A 7 -39.48 -20.55 -29.11
CA ILE A 7 -38.26 -19.72 -29.04
C ILE A 7 -37.03 -20.62 -29.21
N THR A 8 -36.12 -20.09 -30.02
CA THR A 8 -35.07 -20.72 -30.82
C THR A 8 -33.80 -21.05 -30.03
N VAL A 9 -33.21 -22.21 -30.28
CA VAL A 9 -31.82 -22.55 -29.94
C VAL A 9 -30.93 -22.09 -31.09
N HIS A 10 -29.93 -21.25 -30.83
CA HIS A 10 -28.74 -21.15 -31.67
C HIS A 10 -27.46 -21.15 -30.83
N GLN A 11 -26.59 -22.04 -31.26
CA GLN A 11 -25.30 -22.48 -30.75
C GLN A 11 -24.26 -21.38 -30.51
N GLY A 12 -23.44 -21.62 -29.49
CA GLY A 12 -22.19 -20.92 -29.22
C GLY A 12 -21.41 -21.54 -28.06
N LEU A 13 -21.31 -22.88 -28.03
CA LEU A 13 -20.43 -23.61 -27.11
C LEU A 13 -19.28 -24.19 -27.95
N GLN A 14 -18.11 -23.58 -27.84
CA GLN A 14 -16.84 -24.24 -28.13
C GLN A 14 -15.71 -23.67 -27.25
N SER A 15 -15.10 -24.60 -26.51
CA SER A 15 -13.79 -24.62 -25.84
C SER A 15 -13.45 -23.54 -24.80
N ALA A 16 -13.74 -23.85 -23.54
CA ALA A 16 -12.83 -23.54 -22.44
C ALA A 16 -12.09 -24.84 -22.10
N GLN A 17 -10.90 -25.01 -22.67
CA GLN A 17 -9.95 -26.04 -22.25
C GLN A 17 -9.14 -25.49 -21.07
N ASP A 18 -9.03 -26.33 -20.03
CA ASP A 18 -7.97 -26.39 -19.01
C ASP A 18 -7.37 -25.06 -18.54
N HIS A 19 -7.90 -24.54 -17.43
CA HIS A 19 -7.11 -23.71 -16.52
C HIS A 19 -6.44 -24.62 -15.48
N ASP A 20 -5.12 -24.66 -15.55
CA ASP A 20 -4.23 -25.33 -14.61
C ASP A 20 -4.60 -25.00 -13.15
N VAL A 21 -5.06 -26.03 -12.46
CA VAL A 21 -5.11 -26.08 -11.00
C VAL A 21 -3.66 -25.97 -10.51
N VAL A 22 -3.33 -24.92 -9.76
CA VAL A 22 -2.06 -24.83 -9.01
C VAL A 22 -1.87 -26.14 -8.26
N SER A 23 -0.85 -26.90 -8.65
CA SER A 23 -0.65 -28.25 -8.12
C SER A 23 -0.33 -28.18 -6.63
N ILE A 24 -1.08 -28.93 -5.82
CA ILE A 24 -1.03 -29.01 -4.35
C ILE A 24 0.32 -29.57 -3.82
N GLN A 25 1.27 -29.91 -4.69
CA GLN A 25 2.49 -30.64 -4.33
C GLN A 25 3.62 -29.80 -3.72
N ASP A 26 3.52 -28.46 -3.69
CA ASP A 26 4.60 -27.63 -3.15
C ASP A 26 4.43 -27.19 -1.68
N ILE A 27 3.23 -27.36 -1.10
CA ILE A 27 2.98 -27.04 0.32
C ILE A 27 3.48 -28.17 1.24
N SER A 28 3.53 -29.42 0.75
CA SER A 28 3.93 -30.60 1.54
C SER A 28 5.46 -30.74 1.73
N LYS A 29 6.27 -29.86 1.15
CA LYS A 29 7.74 -29.87 1.27
C LYS A 29 8.27 -29.00 2.42
N LEU A 30 7.40 -28.29 3.14
CA LEU A 30 7.80 -27.56 4.35
C LEU A 30 8.02 -28.57 5.49
N SER A 31 9.29 -28.73 5.89
CA SER A 31 9.72 -29.64 6.94
C SER A 31 8.99 -29.40 8.27
N PRO A 32 8.53 -30.44 8.99
CA PRO A 32 7.83 -30.29 10.25
C PRO A 32 8.83 -29.97 11.37
N GLY A 33 9.06 -28.68 11.60
CA GLY A 33 9.94 -28.20 12.66
C GLY A 33 9.86 -26.71 12.99
N SER A 34 9.09 -25.91 12.24
CA SER A 34 8.90 -24.48 12.52
C SER A 34 7.52 -24.24 13.12
N GLN A 35 7.44 -23.33 14.11
CA GLN A 35 6.19 -22.74 14.63
C GLN A 35 5.20 -22.51 13.48
N GLU A 36 3.90 -22.77 13.70
CA GLU A 36 2.83 -22.54 12.72
C GLU A 36 2.97 -21.15 12.09
N VAL A 37 3.59 -21.10 10.91
CA VAL A 37 3.65 -19.88 10.11
C VAL A 37 2.28 -19.80 9.47
N THR A 38 1.38 -19.05 10.10
CA THR A 38 0.12 -18.65 9.48
C THR A 38 0.47 -17.80 8.26
N SER A 39 0.52 -18.42 7.08
CA SER A 39 0.74 -17.67 5.85
C SER A 39 -0.50 -16.85 5.55
N VAL A 40 -0.34 -15.59 5.14
CA VAL A 40 -1.46 -14.74 4.75
C VAL A 40 -1.52 -14.72 3.23
N VAL A 41 -2.70 -14.96 2.67
CA VAL A 41 -2.92 -15.02 1.22
C VAL A 41 -4.11 -14.14 0.84
N ILE A 42 -4.06 -13.55 -0.35
CA ILE A 42 -5.24 -12.98 -0.99
C ILE A 42 -6.10 -14.13 -1.48
N SER A 43 -7.34 -14.21 -1.00
CA SER A 43 -8.27 -15.27 -1.38
C SER A 43 -8.99 -15.00 -2.70
N SER A 44 -9.24 -13.72 -3.01
CA SER A 44 -10.05 -13.30 -4.15
C SER A 44 -10.00 -11.79 -4.37
N ILE A 45 -10.27 -11.38 -5.61
CA ILE A 45 -10.66 -10.01 -5.94
C ILE A 45 -12.14 -9.84 -5.65
N PHE A 46 -12.49 -8.88 -4.81
CA PHE A 46 -13.88 -8.48 -4.57
C PHE A 46 -14.37 -7.52 -5.66
N ASN A 47 -13.56 -6.53 -6.02
CA ASN A 47 -13.90 -5.56 -7.06
C ASN A 47 -12.65 -4.94 -7.72
N SER A 48 -12.83 -4.31 -8.87
CA SER A 48 -11.77 -3.57 -9.57
C SER A 48 -12.33 -2.30 -10.19
N TYR A 49 -11.74 -1.16 -9.83
CA TYR A 49 -12.13 0.16 -10.31
C TYR A 49 -11.13 0.68 -11.32
N ASN A 50 -11.60 0.99 -12.53
CA ASN A 50 -10.80 1.75 -13.48
C ASN A 50 -10.78 3.21 -13.06
N THR A 51 -9.59 3.76 -12.84
CA THR A 51 -9.46 5.14 -12.36
C THR A 51 -9.55 6.15 -13.48
N MET A 52 -9.33 5.74 -14.75
CA MET A 52 -9.09 6.64 -15.88
C MET A 52 -7.85 7.54 -15.71
N LEU A 53 -6.96 7.18 -14.78
CA LEU A 53 -5.76 7.92 -14.41
C LEU A 53 -4.55 7.01 -14.59
N PRO A 54 -3.37 7.53 -14.97
CA PRO A 54 -2.21 6.66 -15.21
C PRO A 54 -1.69 6.06 -13.90
N VAL A 55 -1.51 6.84 -12.84
CA VAL A 55 -0.93 6.33 -11.56
C VAL A 55 -1.70 6.86 -10.36
N VAL A 56 -1.99 5.96 -9.41
CA VAL A 56 -2.51 6.28 -8.08
C VAL A 56 -1.34 6.24 -7.08
N HIS A 57 -0.85 7.42 -6.69
CA HIS A 57 0.38 7.55 -5.89
C HIS A 57 0.17 7.22 -4.42
N THR A 58 -0.77 7.85 -3.73
CA THR A 58 -1.12 7.51 -2.35
C THR A 58 -2.59 7.12 -2.29
N LEU A 59 -2.91 6.12 -1.47
CA LEU A 59 -4.25 5.70 -1.14
C LEU A 59 -4.45 5.79 0.37
N LEU A 60 -5.57 6.37 0.78
CA LEU A 60 -6.09 6.30 2.13
C LEU A 60 -7.57 5.94 2.06
N CYS A 61 -7.96 5.09 2.98
CA CYS A 61 -9.32 4.67 3.19
C CYS A 61 -9.77 5.29 4.52
N SER A 62 -11.04 5.66 4.65
CA SER A 62 -11.65 6.02 5.94
C SER A 62 -12.91 5.20 6.18
N ASP A 63 -13.45 5.29 7.40
CA ASP A 63 -14.53 4.41 7.85
C ASP A 63 -15.86 4.54 7.07
N ASP A 64 -16.09 5.64 6.35
CA ASP A 64 -17.35 5.96 5.64
C ASP A 64 -17.37 5.58 4.13
N ASP A 65 -16.66 4.53 3.70
CA ASP A 65 -16.43 4.17 2.28
C ASP A 65 -15.77 5.29 1.44
N LEU A 66 -15.16 6.25 2.11
CA LEU A 66 -14.45 7.33 1.44
C LEU A 66 -13.04 6.87 1.11
N LEU A 67 -12.66 7.18 -0.13
CA LEU A 67 -11.36 6.89 -0.68
C LEU A 67 -10.68 8.21 -0.98
N TYR A 68 -9.48 8.39 -0.44
CA TYR A 68 -8.65 9.54 -0.73
C TYR A 68 -7.44 9.06 -1.51
N PHE A 69 -7.12 9.75 -2.59
CA PHE A 69 -5.94 9.40 -3.34
C PHE A 69 -5.32 10.58 -4.06
N THR A 70 -4.04 10.44 -4.34
CA THR A 70 -3.30 11.35 -5.20
C THR A 70 -2.99 10.69 -6.52
N TYR A 71 -2.98 11.48 -7.59
CA TYR A 71 -2.67 11.00 -8.93
C TYR A 71 -2.02 12.09 -9.77
N CYS A 72 -1.30 11.69 -10.81
CA CYS A 72 -0.86 12.60 -11.86
C CYS A 72 -1.59 12.23 -13.14
N ARG A 73 -2.20 13.17 -13.88
CA ARG A 73 -2.81 12.86 -15.20
C ARG A 73 -1.78 12.97 -16.32
N VAL A 74 -1.05 14.08 -16.29
CA VAL A 74 0.02 14.44 -17.23
C VAL A 74 1.09 15.13 -16.38
N PRO A 75 2.40 14.85 -16.57
CA PRO A 75 3.46 15.44 -15.76
C PRO A 75 3.39 16.97 -15.66
N SER A 76 2.92 17.64 -16.73
CA SER A 76 2.76 19.10 -16.78
C SER A 76 1.62 19.66 -15.93
N GLU A 77 0.63 18.84 -15.55
CA GLU A 77 -0.51 19.28 -14.71
C GLU A 77 -0.22 19.19 -13.21
N GLY A 78 0.90 18.57 -12.83
CA GLY A 78 1.22 18.27 -11.44
C GLY A 78 0.29 17.25 -10.80
N ASN A 79 0.62 16.85 -9.57
CA ASN A 79 -0.17 15.87 -8.84
C ASN A 79 -1.43 16.50 -8.22
N GLN A 80 -2.53 15.75 -8.25
CA GLN A 80 -3.86 16.18 -7.82
C GLN A 80 -4.34 15.29 -6.68
N PHE A 81 -5.10 15.86 -5.76
CA PHE A 81 -5.81 15.14 -4.71
C PHE A 81 -7.26 14.90 -5.12
N VAL A 82 -7.80 13.74 -4.71
CA VAL A 82 -9.20 13.37 -4.87
C VAL A 82 -9.74 12.85 -3.54
N LYS A 83 -10.94 13.35 -3.19
CA LYS A 83 -11.85 12.67 -2.27
C LYS A 83 -12.93 12.00 -3.10
N GLY A 84 -12.97 10.67 -3.06
CA GLY A 84 -13.93 9.83 -3.75
C GLY A 84 -14.80 9.04 -2.77
N LYS A 85 -15.92 8.53 -3.27
CA LYS A 85 -16.72 7.50 -2.60
C LYS A 85 -16.75 6.25 -3.47
N LEU A 86 -16.44 5.10 -2.88
CA LEU A 86 -16.56 3.82 -3.57
C LEU A 86 -18.05 3.51 -3.78
N LEU A 87 -18.42 3.27 -5.04
CA LEU A 87 -19.73 2.72 -5.40
C LEU A 87 -19.53 1.27 -5.85
N LYS A 88 -20.63 0.57 -6.14
CA LYS A 88 -20.57 -0.84 -6.56
C LYS A 88 -19.69 -1.07 -7.80
N SER A 89 -19.63 -0.13 -8.75
CA SER A 89 -18.92 -0.32 -10.02
C SER A 89 -18.12 0.89 -10.48
N SER A 90 -18.00 1.92 -9.64
CA SER A 90 -17.30 3.16 -9.99
C SER A 90 -16.84 3.90 -8.74
N ILE A 91 -15.99 4.91 -8.95
CA ILE A 91 -15.58 5.85 -7.91
C ILE A 91 -16.29 7.17 -8.21
N LYS A 92 -17.15 7.63 -7.30
CA LYS A 92 -17.76 8.95 -7.41
C LYS A 92 -16.81 9.98 -6.83
N ILE A 93 -16.31 10.89 -7.67
CA ILE A 93 -15.50 12.03 -7.22
C ILE A 93 -16.41 13.00 -6.46
N LEU A 94 -16.04 13.30 -5.22
CA LEU A 94 -16.73 14.26 -4.35
C LEU A 94 -16.02 15.60 -4.30
N GLN A 95 -14.68 15.58 -4.31
CA GLN A 95 -13.83 16.78 -4.29
C GLN A 95 -12.51 16.49 -5.00
N SER A 96 -11.92 17.51 -5.60
CA SER A 96 -10.56 17.44 -6.17
C SER A 96 -9.80 18.74 -5.95
N LEU A 97 -8.49 18.66 -5.82
CA LEU A 97 -7.59 19.80 -5.67
C LEU A 97 -6.36 19.64 -6.56
N LYS A 98 -6.04 20.69 -7.32
CA LYS A 98 -4.85 20.74 -8.19
C LYS A 98 -3.76 21.58 -7.53
N ARG A 99 -2.92 20.97 -6.71
CA ARG A 99 -1.91 21.67 -5.89
C ARG A 99 -0.54 20.98 -5.83
N ASN A 100 -0.25 20.12 -6.79
CA ASN A 100 0.99 19.34 -6.85
C ASN A 100 1.26 18.54 -5.55
N ILE A 101 0.26 17.72 -5.18
CA ILE A 101 0.21 16.99 -3.90
C ILE A 101 0.84 15.60 -4.07
N PHE A 102 1.92 15.33 -3.35
CA PHE A 102 2.70 14.09 -3.52
C PHE A 102 2.32 12.99 -2.53
N ASP A 103 1.83 13.36 -1.36
CA ASP A 103 1.42 12.43 -0.32
C ASP A 103 0.30 13.05 0.52
N ILE A 104 -0.47 12.21 1.20
CA ILE A 104 -1.60 12.63 2.03
C ILE A 104 -1.64 11.83 3.32
N ALA A 105 -2.21 12.43 4.36
CA ALA A 105 -2.57 11.76 5.61
C ALA A 105 -3.94 12.28 6.07
N ILE A 106 -4.62 11.52 6.94
CA ILE A 106 -5.89 11.93 7.56
C ILE A 106 -5.69 11.95 9.07
N ASN A 107 -6.07 13.05 9.72
CA ASN A 107 -6.05 13.14 11.18
C ASN A 107 -7.35 12.57 11.79
N LYS A 108 -7.39 12.47 13.12
CA LYS A 108 -8.58 11.96 13.83
C LYS A 108 -9.82 12.84 13.70
N ASP A 109 -9.64 14.11 13.35
CA ASP A 109 -10.73 15.06 13.14
C ASP A 109 -11.31 14.96 11.71
N GLY A 110 -10.76 14.06 10.89
CA GLY A 110 -11.17 13.84 9.50
C GLY A 110 -10.61 14.87 8.52
N GLU A 111 -9.69 15.73 8.97
CA GLU A 111 -9.01 16.72 8.14
C GLU A 111 -7.86 16.06 7.38
N ILE A 112 -7.66 16.51 6.14
CA ILE A 112 -6.68 15.91 5.25
C ILE A 112 -5.41 16.74 5.28
N LEU A 113 -4.29 16.12 5.65
CA LEU A 113 -2.98 16.72 5.50
C LEU A 113 -2.46 16.46 4.10
N LEU A 114 -1.95 17.51 3.46
CA LEU A 114 -1.46 17.53 2.10
C LEU A 114 0.04 17.82 2.12
N LYS A 115 0.84 16.91 1.57
CA LYS A 115 2.25 17.15 1.27
C LYS A 115 2.37 17.80 -0.11
N GLU A 116 2.75 19.07 -0.16
CA GLU A 116 2.98 19.79 -1.42
C GLU A 116 4.46 19.77 -1.84
N TYR A 117 4.71 20.08 -3.11
CA TYR A 117 6.05 20.12 -3.70
C TYR A 117 6.98 21.15 -3.05
N ASP A 118 6.42 22.20 -2.47
CA ASP A 118 7.15 23.32 -1.86
C ASP A 118 7.72 23.01 -0.46
N ASN A 119 7.71 21.73 -0.05
CA ASN A 119 8.11 21.23 1.26
C ASN A 119 7.21 21.69 2.42
N THR A 120 6.00 22.16 2.12
CA THR A 120 4.99 22.46 3.14
C THR A 120 4.02 21.30 3.36
N ILE A 121 3.51 21.22 4.58
CA ILE A 121 2.35 20.41 4.95
C ILE A 121 1.20 21.39 5.16
N LYS A 122 0.11 21.17 4.42
CA LYS A 122 -1.12 21.94 4.55
C LYS A 122 -2.24 21.07 5.09
N ILE A 123 -3.22 21.69 5.72
CA ILE A 123 -4.43 21.02 6.16
C ILE A 123 -5.60 21.48 5.29
N LEU A 124 -6.37 20.53 4.77
CA LEU A 124 -7.65 20.75 4.11
C LEU A 124 -8.75 20.46 5.11
N SER A 125 -9.44 21.51 5.54
CA SER A 125 -10.56 21.40 6.48
C SER A 125 -11.84 20.91 5.78
N SER A 126 -12.85 20.58 6.58
CA SER A 126 -14.17 20.19 6.07
C SER A 126 -14.91 21.31 5.34
N SER A 127 -14.58 22.59 5.61
CA SER A 127 -15.10 23.75 4.87
C SER A 127 -14.45 23.89 3.49
N GLY A 128 -13.37 23.16 3.22
CA GLY A 128 -12.61 23.23 1.97
C GLY A 128 -11.49 24.28 2.00
N GLU A 129 -11.25 24.93 3.14
CA GLU A 129 -10.13 25.84 3.35
C GLU A 129 -8.82 25.08 3.45
N VAL A 130 -7.74 25.70 2.96
CA VAL A 130 -6.41 25.10 2.91
C VAL A 130 -5.41 26.03 3.60
N ASP A 131 -4.91 25.60 4.75
CA ASP A 131 -3.97 26.36 5.56
C ASP A 131 -2.64 25.63 5.72
N THR A 132 -1.54 26.38 5.76
CA THR A 132 -0.21 25.79 6.02
C THR A 132 -0.05 25.53 7.51
N VAL A 133 0.28 24.28 7.87
CA VAL A 133 0.52 23.88 9.28
C VAL A 133 2.00 23.66 9.57
N LEU A 134 2.81 23.33 8.56
CA LEU A 134 4.24 23.16 8.73
C LEU A 134 4.99 23.56 7.45
N ASP A 135 6.05 24.34 7.60
CA ASP A 135 7.06 24.56 6.57
C ASP A 135 8.35 23.84 7.01
N THR A 136 8.83 22.91 6.18
CA THR A 136 10.01 22.11 6.51
C THR A 136 11.28 22.62 5.84
N SER A 137 11.19 23.73 5.09
CA SER A 137 12.33 24.36 4.44
C SER A 137 13.44 24.72 5.46
N PRO A 138 14.73 24.50 5.11
CA PRO A 138 15.24 24.08 3.81
C PRO A 138 15.27 22.55 3.60
N MET A 139 14.71 21.75 4.51
CA MET A 139 14.68 20.29 4.36
C MET A 139 13.72 19.90 3.23
N MET A 140 14.07 18.83 2.52
CA MET A 140 13.19 18.16 1.59
C MET A 140 12.18 17.31 2.36
N LEU A 141 10.90 17.55 2.09
CA LEU A 141 9.80 16.79 2.64
C LEU A 141 9.57 15.52 1.81
N LEU A 142 9.68 14.34 2.42
CA LEU A 142 9.62 13.06 1.72
C LEU A 142 8.29 12.34 1.90
N ALA A 143 7.83 12.20 3.15
CA ALA A 143 6.66 11.39 3.49
C ALA A 143 5.88 12.02 4.63
N ILE A 144 4.57 11.80 4.68
CA ILE A 144 3.73 12.13 5.83
C ILE A 144 2.86 10.94 6.24
N HIS A 145 2.59 10.82 7.54
CA HIS A 145 1.67 9.82 8.09
C HIS A 145 1.09 10.35 9.40
N VAL A 146 -0.16 10.03 9.72
CA VAL A 146 -0.73 10.30 11.05
C VAL A 146 -0.97 8.97 11.75
N ASN A 147 -0.44 8.82 12.96
CA ASN A 147 -0.63 7.59 13.74
C ASN A 147 -1.94 7.60 14.54
N LYS A 148 -2.19 6.47 15.20
CA LYS A 148 -3.35 6.29 16.09
C LYS A 148 -3.40 7.24 17.29
N ASP A 149 -2.35 8.01 17.57
CA ASP A 149 -2.29 8.99 18.66
C ASP A 149 -2.49 10.43 18.15
N ASN A 150 -2.88 10.59 16.89
CA ASN A 150 -3.02 11.87 16.19
C ASN A 150 -1.71 12.65 16.06
N GLU A 151 -0.58 11.95 16.04
CA GLU A 151 0.74 12.52 15.84
C GLU A 151 1.12 12.46 14.37
N LEU A 152 1.62 13.58 13.85
CA LEU A 152 2.11 13.69 12.49
C LEU A 152 3.55 13.21 12.42
N ILE A 153 3.82 12.18 11.64
CA ILE A 153 5.14 11.64 11.39
C ILE A 153 5.59 12.08 10.00
N VAL A 154 6.80 12.64 9.93
CA VAL A 154 7.33 13.30 8.74
C VAL A 154 8.70 12.75 8.41
N GLY A 155 8.88 12.29 7.17
CA GLY A 155 10.20 11.95 6.61
C GLY A 155 10.86 13.20 6.02
N LEU A 156 12.08 13.51 6.45
CA LEU A 156 12.86 14.67 6.03
C LEU A 156 14.27 14.27 5.60
N ARG A 157 14.79 14.98 4.60
CA ARG A 157 16.17 14.85 4.15
C ARG A 157 16.74 16.22 3.78
N GLU A 158 18.03 16.42 3.97
CA GLU A 158 18.71 17.60 3.46
C GLU A 158 18.60 17.66 1.93
N GLN A 159 18.37 18.86 1.38
CA GLN A 159 18.32 19.02 -0.08
C GLN A 159 19.67 18.69 -0.72
N GLY A 160 19.62 18.00 -1.86
CA GLY A 160 20.82 17.57 -2.59
C GLY A 160 20.52 16.37 -3.49
N PRO A 161 21.48 15.97 -4.33
CA PRO A 161 21.31 14.85 -5.25
C PRO A 161 20.89 13.60 -4.47
N PRO A 162 19.93 12.81 -4.98
CA PRO A 162 19.41 11.67 -4.24
C PRO A 162 20.50 10.61 -3.99
N PHE A 163 21.42 10.40 -4.95
CA PHE A 163 22.53 9.45 -4.87
C PHE A 163 23.83 10.00 -5.46
N PRO A 164 25.01 9.59 -4.95
CA PRO A 164 25.19 8.78 -3.74
C PRO A 164 24.81 9.58 -2.48
N VAL A 165 24.18 8.93 -1.49
CA VAL A 165 23.79 9.59 -0.25
C VAL A 165 25.06 9.92 0.56
N GLN A 166 25.26 11.20 0.85
CA GLN A 166 26.42 11.65 1.60
C GLN A 166 26.26 11.37 3.09
N ASN A 167 27.30 10.86 3.76
CA ASN A 167 27.21 10.44 5.16
C ASN A 167 26.82 11.58 6.11
N PHE A 168 27.28 12.80 5.83
CA PHE A 168 26.96 13.99 6.61
C PHE A 168 25.52 14.48 6.42
N SER A 169 24.81 13.99 5.40
CA SER A 169 23.46 14.46 5.08
C SER A 169 22.47 14.17 6.21
N VAL A 170 21.71 15.20 6.61
CA VAL A 170 20.63 15.08 7.60
C VAL A 170 19.48 14.28 7.01
N ARG A 171 19.08 13.21 7.70
CA ARG A 171 18.09 12.22 7.22
C ARG A 171 17.26 11.71 8.39
N GLN A 172 16.08 12.27 8.55
CA GLN A 172 15.33 12.16 9.78
C GLN A 172 13.90 11.70 9.52
N VAL A 173 13.36 10.94 10.47
CA VAL A 173 11.92 10.85 10.67
C VAL A 173 11.59 11.61 11.95
N ILE A 174 10.70 12.59 11.86
CA ILE A 174 10.29 13.42 12.99
C ILE A 174 8.84 13.12 13.34
N ILE A 175 8.55 12.94 14.63
CA ILE A 175 7.19 12.82 15.16
C ILE A 175 6.81 14.16 15.79
N PHE A 176 5.75 14.77 15.28
CA PHE A 176 5.13 15.98 15.78
C PHE A 176 3.86 15.63 16.55
N GLY A 177 3.54 16.40 17.60
CA GLY A 177 2.25 16.35 18.25
C GLY A 177 1.13 16.83 17.32
N SER A 178 -0.12 16.68 17.77
CA SER A 178 -1.29 17.24 17.07
C SER A 178 -1.29 18.77 17.02
N ASP A 179 -0.48 19.42 17.87
CA ASP A 179 -0.19 20.85 17.90
C ASP A 179 0.96 21.26 16.97
N TYR A 180 1.43 20.32 16.15
CA TYR A 180 2.58 20.46 15.25
C TYR A 180 3.91 20.81 15.96
N GLN A 181 4.01 20.57 17.27
CA GLN A 181 5.25 20.70 18.00
C GLN A 181 6.09 19.43 17.89
N ARG A 182 7.41 19.59 17.69
CA ARG A 182 8.34 18.47 17.55
C ARG A 182 8.44 17.68 18.88
N LYS A 183 8.22 16.37 18.83
CA LYS A 183 8.31 15.48 20.01
C LYS A 183 9.49 14.52 19.95
N VAL A 184 9.73 13.90 18.80
CA VAL A 184 10.77 12.87 18.64
C VAL A 184 11.49 13.08 17.32
N THR A 185 12.81 12.91 17.33
CA THR A 185 13.64 12.84 16.13
C THR A 185 14.31 11.48 16.06
N LEU A 186 14.04 10.74 14.99
CA LEU A 186 14.67 9.47 14.65
C LEU A 186 15.66 9.74 13.53
N GLU A 187 16.95 9.57 13.81
CA GLU A 187 18.01 9.80 12.81
C GLU A 187 19.13 8.77 12.91
N PHE A 188 19.55 8.48 14.14
CA PHE A 188 20.67 7.59 14.41
C PHE A 188 20.21 6.40 15.26
N ASP A 189 20.81 5.24 14.99
CA ASP A 189 20.72 4.10 15.88
C ASP A 189 21.59 4.33 17.15
N LYS A 190 21.54 3.38 18.08
CA LYS A 190 22.33 3.46 19.33
C LYS A 190 23.86 3.43 19.11
N LYS A 191 24.33 3.05 17.93
CA LYS A 191 25.75 3.01 17.56
C LYS A 191 26.18 4.28 16.81
N GLY A 192 25.26 5.22 16.56
CA GLY A 192 25.51 6.44 15.80
C GLY A 192 25.42 6.28 14.28
N ASN A 193 24.94 5.13 13.78
CA ASN A 193 24.72 4.94 12.35
C ASN A 193 23.38 5.58 11.94
N LYS A 194 23.33 6.14 10.74
CA LYS A 194 22.08 6.68 10.18
C LYS A 194 21.05 5.58 9.98
N LEU A 195 19.84 5.81 10.44
CA LEU A 195 18.71 4.89 10.28
C LEU A 195 18.18 4.88 8.85
N PHE A 196 18.22 6.03 8.18
CA PHE A 196 17.55 6.26 6.90
C PHE A 196 18.51 6.81 5.84
N SER A 197 18.19 6.53 4.58
CA SER A 197 18.80 7.08 3.38
C SER A 197 17.85 8.05 2.66
N TYR A 198 16.60 7.62 2.45
CA TYR A 198 15.54 8.36 1.78
C TYR A 198 14.18 7.81 2.25
N ALA A 199 13.63 8.39 3.32
CA ALA A 199 12.39 7.93 3.95
C ALA A 199 11.15 8.28 3.09
N PHE A 200 10.88 7.47 2.08
CA PHE A 200 9.91 7.75 1.00
C PHE A 200 8.45 7.57 1.42
N ARG A 201 8.13 6.56 2.23
CA ARG A 201 6.79 6.36 2.81
C ARG A 201 6.88 5.88 4.24
N ILE A 202 5.90 6.25 5.04
CA ILE A 202 5.88 5.95 6.47
C ILE A 202 4.51 5.38 6.87
N ARG A 203 4.53 4.34 7.69
CA ARG A 203 3.35 3.81 8.40
C ARG A 203 3.72 3.51 9.85
N THR A 204 2.70 3.40 10.70
CA THR A 204 2.86 2.98 12.09
C THR A 204 1.88 1.87 12.45
N ASP A 205 2.31 0.96 13.31
CA ASP A 205 1.45 -0.07 13.90
C ASP A 205 0.79 0.40 15.21
N SER A 206 -0.02 -0.47 15.82
CA SER A 206 -0.72 -0.17 17.07
C SER A 206 0.22 0.08 18.26
N ARG A 207 1.50 -0.26 18.16
CA ARG A 207 2.53 0.00 19.19
C ARG A 207 3.40 1.21 18.85
N ASN A 208 3.04 1.97 17.81
CA ASN A 208 3.81 3.10 17.29
C ASN A 208 5.23 2.73 16.84
N ILE A 209 5.45 1.50 16.37
CA ILE A 209 6.65 1.19 15.60
C ILE A 209 6.51 1.90 14.25
N VAL A 210 7.57 2.60 13.85
CA VAL A 210 7.63 3.35 12.59
C VAL A 210 8.23 2.42 11.54
N TYR A 211 7.47 2.18 10.47
CA TYR A 211 7.90 1.41 9.30
C TYR A 211 8.08 2.37 8.14
N VAL A 212 9.26 2.31 7.52
CA VAL A 212 9.67 3.24 6.47
C VAL A 212 10.05 2.45 5.24
N ILE A 213 9.47 2.79 4.09
CA ILE A 213 10.08 2.47 2.80
C ILE A 213 11.27 3.43 2.66
N ASP A 214 12.48 2.88 2.75
CA ASP A 214 13.73 3.63 2.78
C ASP A 214 14.65 3.21 1.63
N GLY A 215 15.34 4.19 1.07
CA GLY A 215 16.38 3.98 0.08
C GLY A 215 15.81 3.65 -1.30
N PHE A 216 16.37 4.26 -2.32
CA PHE A 216 16.24 3.84 -3.71
C PHE A 216 17.61 4.03 -4.30
N ASP A 217 18.55 3.11 -4.09
CA ASP A 217 19.92 3.33 -4.56
C ASP A 217 20.01 3.52 -6.09
N VAL A 218 21.23 3.64 -6.63
CA VAL A 218 21.44 3.77 -8.09
C VAL A 218 20.83 2.61 -8.89
N ASP A 219 20.66 1.45 -8.24
CA ASP A 219 20.05 0.25 -8.81
C ASP A 219 18.54 0.16 -8.51
N ASN A 220 17.97 1.24 -7.95
CA ASN A 220 16.58 1.39 -7.57
C ASN A 220 16.11 0.35 -6.54
N ASN A 221 17.03 -0.20 -5.74
CA ASN A 221 16.69 -1.11 -4.66
C ASN A 221 16.24 -0.30 -3.46
N GLY A 222 15.07 -0.68 -2.92
CA GLY A 222 14.59 -0.16 -1.66
C GLY A 222 14.62 -1.20 -0.55
N ARG A 223 14.31 -0.75 0.65
CA ARG A 223 14.18 -1.62 1.83
C ARG A 223 13.08 -1.11 2.75
N ILE A 224 12.64 -1.98 3.66
CA ILE A 224 11.82 -1.58 4.80
C ILE A 224 12.71 -1.41 6.02
N VAL A 225 12.57 -0.31 6.73
CA VAL A 225 13.24 -0.04 7.99
C VAL A 225 12.19 0.08 9.08
N ALA A 226 12.27 -0.75 10.12
CA ALA A 226 11.39 -0.70 11.28
C ALA A 226 12.15 -0.14 12.49
N VAL A 227 11.64 0.93 13.10
CA VAL A 227 12.29 1.62 14.24
C VAL A 227 11.26 1.90 15.32
N ASP A 228 11.62 1.71 16.60
CA ASP A 228 10.80 2.23 17.69
C ASP A 228 11.01 3.73 17.95
N ARG A 229 10.13 4.31 18.77
CA ARG A 229 10.18 5.73 19.16
C ARG A 229 11.46 6.14 19.90
N ASN A 230 12.28 5.19 20.36
CA ASN A 230 13.56 5.48 21.00
C ASN A 230 14.75 5.41 20.02
N GLY A 231 14.47 5.35 18.71
CA GLY A 231 15.51 5.22 17.68
C GLY A 231 16.14 3.83 17.62
N ARG A 232 15.55 2.79 18.24
CA ARG A 232 16.09 1.43 18.15
C ARG A 232 15.58 0.77 16.88
N LEU A 233 16.52 0.45 15.99
CA LEU A 233 16.26 -0.41 14.84
C LEU A 233 15.72 -1.77 15.34
N LYS A 234 14.56 -2.18 14.82
CA LYS A 234 13.95 -3.49 15.05
C LYS A 234 14.44 -4.50 14.03
N PHE A 235 14.29 -4.16 12.75
CA PHE A 235 14.77 -4.94 11.63
C PHE A 235 14.89 -4.06 10.38
N THR A 236 15.62 -4.57 9.38
CA THR A 236 15.52 -4.12 7.99
C THR A 236 15.08 -5.30 7.13
N TYR A 237 14.40 -5.02 6.02
CA TYR A 237 13.98 -6.02 5.06
C TYR A 237 14.25 -5.53 3.64
N ASP A 238 15.17 -6.21 2.95
CA ASP A 238 15.69 -5.82 1.63
C ASP A 238 15.06 -6.67 0.50
N GLY A 239 13.91 -7.30 0.76
CA GLY A 239 13.27 -8.22 -0.19
C GLY A 239 13.76 -9.66 -0.09
N GLN A 240 13.23 -10.52 -0.95
CA GLN A 240 13.69 -11.91 -1.08
C GLN A 240 14.81 -11.97 -2.11
N LYS A 241 15.97 -12.49 -1.70
CA LYS A 241 17.19 -12.51 -2.52
C LYS A 241 17.00 -13.20 -3.87
N ASP A 242 16.13 -14.20 -3.94
CA ASP A 242 15.91 -15.00 -5.15
C ASP A 242 14.99 -14.31 -6.18
N LEU A 243 14.37 -13.17 -5.84
CA LEU A 243 13.47 -12.43 -6.73
C LEU A 243 14.16 -11.29 -7.50
N GLY A 244 15.46 -11.07 -7.27
CA GLY A 244 16.18 -9.94 -7.85
C GLY A 244 15.89 -8.62 -7.14
N THR A 245 15.73 -7.54 -7.90
CA THR A 245 15.52 -6.18 -7.37
C THR A 245 14.23 -6.10 -6.57
N PHE A 246 14.34 -5.63 -5.33
CA PHE A 246 13.20 -5.34 -4.47
C PHE A 246 12.86 -3.85 -4.58
N LYS A 247 11.68 -3.53 -5.12
CA LYS A 247 11.23 -2.16 -5.32
C LYS A 247 9.93 -1.90 -4.54
N PRO A 248 10.03 -1.72 -3.22
CA PRO A 248 8.87 -1.43 -2.38
C PRO A 248 8.32 -0.05 -2.70
N GLU A 249 7.08 0.03 -3.19
CA GLU A 249 6.42 1.30 -3.51
C GLU A 249 5.21 1.58 -2.62
N GLY A 250 4.54 0.55 -2.12
CA GLY A 250 3.39 0.66 -1.23
C GLY A 250 3.64 -0.06 0.09
N ILE A 251 3.21 0.52 1.21
CA ILE A 251 3.24 -0.11 2.53
C ILE A 251 1.96 0.20 3.29
N THR A 252 1.40 -0.80 3.95
CA THR A 252 0.29 -0.66 4.89
C THR A 252 0.45 -1.63 6.06
N ILE A 253 -0.29 -1.38 7.13
CA ILE A 253 -0.32 -2.24 8.32
C ILE A 253 -1.71 -2.85 8.43
N THR A 254 -1.78 -4.16 8.62
CA THR A 254 -3.06 -4.85 8.85
C THR A 254 -3.62 -4.50 10.23
N PRO A 255 -4.92 -4.72 10.47
CA PRO A 255 -5.49 -4.60 11.83
C PRO A 255 -4.81 -5.48 12.89
N SER A 256 -4.12 -6.53 12.45
CA SER A 256 -3.33 -7.45 13.29
C SER A 256 -1.85 -7.06 13.43
N ASP A 257 -1.45 -5.84 13.04
CA ASP A 257 -0.07 -5.33 13.05
C ASP A 257 0.93 -6.11 12.18
N ASN A 258 0.45 -6.79 11.13
CA ASN A 258 1.32 -7.31 10.08
C ASN A 258 1.62 -6.22 9.07
N ILE A 259 2.83 -6.23 8.53
CA ILE A 259 3.27 -5.29 7.49
C ILE A 259 2.99 -5.90 6.13
N VAL A 260 2.27 -5.19 5.27
CA VAL A 260 2.06 -5.56 3.86
C VAL A 260 2.79 -4.56 2.98
N VAL A 261 3.61 -5.08 2.07
CA VAL A 261 4.45 -4.28 1.17
C VAL A 261 4.18 -4.68 -0.26
N ALA A 262 3.92 -3.70 -1.13
CA ALA A 262 3.84 -3.87 -2.57
C ALA A 262 5.22 -3.73 -3.19
N ASP A 263 5.71 -4.80 -3.80
CA ASP A 263 6.92 -4.80 -4.61
C ASP A 263 6.55 -4.60 -6.09
N LEU A 264 6.86 -3.40 -6.59
CA LEU A 264 6.53 -2.98 -7.94
C LEU A 264 7.34 -3.73 -9.00
N ALA A 265 8.57 -4.16 -8.69
CA ALA A 265 9.43 -4.81 -9.67
C ALA A 265 8.97 -6.24 -9.97
N ASN A 266 8.40 -6.91 -8.96
CA ASN A 266 8.03 -8.32 -9.02
C ASN A 266 6.52 -8.57 -9.06
N ASP A 267 5.71 -7.51 -9.18
CA ASP A 267 4.23 -7.56 -9.12
C ASP A 267 3.74 -8.47 -7.98
N SER A 268 4.26 -8.21 -6.79
CA SER A 268 4.04 -9.08 -5.62
C SER A 268 3.73 -8.31 -4.34
N LEU A 269 3.07 -8.98 -3.40
CA LEU A 269 2.89 -8.50 -2.04
C LEU A 269 3.70 -9.36 -1.07
N HIS A 270 4.47 -8.69 -0.21
CA HIS A 270 5.16 -9.30 0.92
C HIS A 270 4.38 -9.01 2.20
N VAL A 271 4.10 -10.05 2.98
CA VAL A 271 3.45 -9.94 4.29
C VAL A 271 4.44 -10.38 5.36
N MET A 272 4.72 -9.51 6.32
CA MET A 272 5.63 -9.77 7.42
C MET A 272 4.94 -9.56 8.76
N ASN A 273 5.37 -10.30 9.77
CA ASN A 273 4.98 -10.00 11.14
C ASN A 273 5.78 -8.81 11.67
N SER A 274 5.42 -8.33 12.86
CA SER A 274 6.11 -7.20 13.50
C SER A 274 7.56 -7.44 13.93
N LYS A 275 8.07 -8.66 13.85
CA LYS A 275 9.50 -8.98 14.04
C LYS A 275 10.29 -8.93 12.73
N GLY A 276 9.61 -8.79 11.59
CA GLY A 276 10.19 -8.83 10.25
C GLY A 276 10.24 -10.23 9.64
N ASP A 277 9.64 -11.24 10.29
CA ASP A 277 9.57 -12.58 9.69
C ASP A 277 8.54 -12.58 8.57
N LEU A 278 8.91 -13.12 7.41
CA LEU A 278 8.01 -13.25 6.27
C LEU A 278 6.94 -14.30 6.57
N LEU A 279 5.68 -13.88 6.57
CA LEU A 279 4.51 -14.74 6.70
C LEU A 279 4.01 -15.22 5.34
N GLY A 280 4.10 -14.37 4.32
CA GLY A 280 3.61 -14.69 2.99
C GLY A 280 4.26 -13.84 1.90
N LEU A 281 4.37 -14.43 0.72
CA LEU A 281 4.77 -13.77 -0.52
C LEU A 281 3.79 -14.21 -1.59
N GLN A 282 3.12 -13.24 -2.22
CA GLN A 282 2.12 -13.53 -3.24
C GLN A 282 2.40 -12.78 -4.53
N PHE A 283 2.50 -13.53 -5.63
CA PHE A 283 2.65 -12.99 -6.98
C PHE A 283 1.29 -12.67 -7.56
N ILE A 284 0.77 -11.49 -7.21
CA ILE A 284 -0.60 -11.08 -7.55
C ILE A 284 -0.84 -10.95 -9.06
N PHE A 285 0.21 -10.80 -9.87
CA PHE A 285 0.07 -10.88 -11.32
C PHE A 285 -0.30 -12.29 -11.78
N LYS A 286 0.43 -13.31 -11.33
CA LYS A 286 0.19 -14.70 -11.72
C LYS A 286 -1.14 -15.21 -11.19
N ASP A 287 -1.46 -14.85 -9.95
CA ASP A 287 -2.63 -15.39 -9.26
C ASP A 287 -3.93 -14.67 -9.63
N LEU A 288 -3.86 -13.35 -9.89
CA LEU A 288 -5.04 -12.48 -9.98
C LEU A 288 -5.02 -11.54 -11.20
N GLY A 289 -3.94 -11.54 -11.99
CA GLY A 289 -3.77 -10.61 -13.11
C GLY A 289 -3.55 -9.15 -12.69
N ILE A 290 -3.20 -8.90 -11.42
CA ILE A 290 -2.93 -7.54 -10.92
C ILE A 290 -1.49 -7.19 -11.24
N THR A 291 -1.28 -6.08 -11.94
CA THR A 291 0.06 -5.59 -12.33
C THR A 291 0.37 -4.27 -11.66
N ARG A 292 1.67 -4.03 -11.44
CA ARG A 292 2.26 -2.78 -10.98
C ARG A 292 1.63 -2.22 -9.70
N PRO A 293 1.60 -3.00 -8.60
CA PRO A 293 1.06 -2.52 -7.33
C PRO A 293 1.93 -1.37 -6.80
N TYR A 294 1.31 -0.24 -6.48
CA TYR A 294 2.01 1.00 -6.13
C TYR A 294 1.61 1.57 -4.78
N SER A 295 0.32 1.50 -4.42
CA SER A 295 -0.20 2.04 -3.16
C SER A 295 -1.17 1.07 -2.50
N LEU A 296 -1.22 1.10 -1.16
CA LEU A 296 -2.00 0.16 -0.36
C LEU A 296 -2.75 0.92 0.75
N CYS A 297 -4.03 0.61 0.98
CA CYS A 297 -4.76 0.93 2.22
C CYS A 297 -5.73 -0.19 2.60
N PHE A 298 -6.09 -0.29 3.87
CA PHE A 298 -7.21 -1.11 4.33
C PHE A 298 -8.43 -0.23 4.52
N ASP A 299 -9.60 -0.69 4.08
CA ASP A 299 -10.87 -0.08 4.46
C ASP A 299 -11.34 -0.57 5.85
N SER A 300 -12.43 0.02 6.35
CA SER A 300 -13.02 -0.31 7.64
C SER A 300 -13.57 -1.74 7.74
N GLU A 301 -13.85 -2.36 6.60
CA GLU A 301 -14.32 -3.75 6.49
C GLU A 301 -13.14 -4.75 6.41
N GLY A 302 -11.91 -4.26 6.41
CA GLY A 302 -10.69 -5.07 6.40
C GLY A 302 -10.29 -5.58 5.01
N TYR A 303 -10.85 -5.04 3.92
CA TYR A 303 -10.37 -5.31 2.57
C TYR A 303 -9.13 -4.49 2.26
N LEU A 304 -8.19 -5.10 1.56
CA LEU A 304 -7.01 -4.43 1.06
C LEU A 304 -7.32 -3.78 -0.28
N LEU A 305 -7.12 -2.47 -0.37
CA LEU A 305 -7.15 -1.73 -1.62
C LEU A 305 -5.74 -1.62 -2.19
N ILE A 306 -5.59 -2.01 -3.44
CA ILE A 306 -4.32 -2.00 -4.19
C ILE A 306 -4.44 -1.01 -5.35
N GLY A 307 -3.81 0.14 -5.22
CA GLY A 307 -3.66 1.13 -6.29
C GLY A 307 -2.51 0.74 -7.20
N CYS A 308 -2.82 0.60 -8.49
CA CYS A 308 -1.89 0.14 -9.50
C CYS A 308 -1.55 1.25 -10.49
N ALA A 309 -0.29 1.28 -10.93
CA ALA A 309 0.11 2.11 -12.06
C ALA A 309 -0.34 1.47 -13.38
N TYR A 310 -0.53 2.28 -14.42
CA TYR A 310 -0.81 1.79 -15.77
C TYR A 310 0.27 0.79 -16.23
N GLY A 311 -0.16 -0.35 -16.75
CA GLY A 311 0.69 -1.37 -17.36
C GLY A 311 1.08 -1.03 -18.80
N GLU A 312 2.01 -1.78 -19.38
CA GLU A 312 2.46 -1.59 -20.78
C GLU A 312 1.31 -1.67 -21.79
N ASN A 313 0.27 -2.45 -21.47
CA ASN A 313 -0.91 -2.66 -22.32
C ASN A 313 -2.19 -2.01 -21.75
N GLU A 314 -2.07 -1.22 -20.67
CA GLU A 314 -3.23 -0.56 -20.05
C GLU A 314 -3.14 0.95 -20.19
N ALA A 315 -4.24 1.59 -20.61
CA ALA A 315 -4.30 3.04 -20.74
C ALA A 315 -4.39 3.77 -19.38
N TYR A 316 -4.80 3.06 -18.32
CA TYR A 316 -5.12 3.63 -17.01
C TYR A 316 -4.77 2.65 -15.90
N GLY A 317 -4.31 3.18 -14.76
CA GLY A 317 -4.19 2.47 -13.50
C GLY A 317 -5.55 2.09 -12.91
N LYS A 318 -5.52 1.09 -12.03
CA LYS A 318 -6.70 0.50 -11.40
C LYS A 318 -6.57 0.53 -9.88
N ILE A 319 -7.71 0.43 -9.21
CA ILE A 319 -7.77 0.13 -7.77
C ILE A 319 -8.48 -1.20 -7.61
N HIS A 320 -7.78 -2.20 -7.10
CA HIS A 320 -8.35 -3.51 -6.79
C HIS A 320 -8.72 -3.58 -5.32
N VAL A 321 -9.91 -4.09 -5.01
CA VAL A 321 -10.34 -4.42 -3.64
C VAL A 321 -10.20 -5.92 -3.50
N VAL A 322 -9.35 -6.36 -2.57
CA VAL A 322 -9.05 -7.77 -2.37
C VAL A 322 -9.24 -8.18 -0.92
N LYS A 323 -9.59 -9.44 -0.69
CA LYS A 323 -9.71 -9.99 0.65
C LYS A 323 -8.44 -10.74 1.03
N MET A 324 -7.84 -10.33 2.15
CA MET A 324 -6.73 -11.03 2.78
C MET A 324 -7.29 -12.04 3.79
N VAL A 325 -6.79 -13.26 3.78
CA VAL A 325 -7.17 -14.31 4.73
C VAL A 325 -5.95 -15.06 5.24
N ASP A 326 -6.05 -15.57 6.46
CA ASP A 326 -5.09 -16.56 6.96
C ASP A 326 -5.22 -17.85 6.14
N SER A 327 -4.10 -18.43 5.73
CA SER A 327 -4.02 -19.58 4.84
C SER A 327 -4.65 -20.84 5.42
N LEU A 328 -4.58 -21.02 6.74
CA LEU A 328 -5.28 -22.11 7.43
C LEU A 328 -6.80 -21.96 7.27
N MET A 329 -7.32 -20.74 7.41
CA MET A 329 -8.75 -20.47 7.19
C MET A 329 -9.12 -20.65 5.72
N TYR A 330 -8.27 -20.23 4.79
CA TYR A 330 -8.47 -20.46 3.35
C TYR A 330 -8.54 -21.96 3.01
N LEU A 331 -7.61 -22.76 3.54
CA LEU A 331 -7.58 -24.20 3.32
C LEU A 331 -8.85 -24.88 3.84
N VAL A 332 -9.33 -24.49 5.03
CA VAL A 332 -10.60 -24.98 5.60
C VAL A 332 -11.78 -24.63 4.70
N ILE A 333 -11.84 -23.40 4.17
CA ILE A 333 -12.88 -22.97 3.23
C ILE A 333 -12.82 -23.82 1.95
N CYS A 334 -11.65 -24.02 1.36
CA CYS A 334 -11.49 -24.84 0.15
C CYS A 334 -11.92 -26.29 0.38
N ILE A 335 -11.54 -26.89 1.51
CA ILE A 335 -11.95 -28.25 1.88
C ILE A 335 -13.47 -28.31 2.06
N ALA A 336 -14.08 -27.35 2.75
CA ALA A 336 -15.52 -27.30 2.97
C ALA A 336 -16.30 -27.15 1.65
N ILE A 337 -15.86 -26.29 0.74
CA ILE A 337 -16.47 -26.12 -0.59
C ILE A 337 -16.34 -27.43 -1.39
N LYS A 338 -15.17 -28.06 -1.39
CA LYS A 338 -14.95 -29.33 -2.11
C LYS A 338 -15.81 -30.47 -1.55
N ALA A 339 -15.99 -30.52 -0.22
CA ALA A 339 -16.88 -31.48 0.42
C ALA A 339 -18.36 -31.24 0.04
N LEU A 340 -18.80 -29.98 -0.01
CA LEU A 340 -20.15 -29.63 -0.45
C LEU A 340 -20.41 -29.99 -1.91
N LEU A 341 -19.44 -29.74 -2.80
CA LEU A 341 -19.53 -30.06 -4.22
C LEU A 341 -19.53 -31.57 -4.51
N HIS A 342 -19.06 -32.40 -3.58
CA HIS A 342 -19.16 -33.87 -3.68
C HIS A 342 -20.48 -34.42 -3.09
N LEU A 343 -21.26 -33.61 -2.39
CA LEU A 343 -22.55 -33.98 -1.80
C LEU A 343 -23.75 -33.56 -2.66
N LEU A 344 -23.53 -32.74 -3.70
CA LEU A 344 -24.48 -32.34 -4.73
C LEU A 344 -24.22 -33.15 -6.01
#